data_AF-A0A1H9K5Y6-F1
#
_entry.id   AF-A0A1H9K5Y6-F1
#
_cell.length_a   1.000
_cell.length_b   1.000
_cell.length_c   1.000
_cell.angle_alpha   90.00
_cell.angle_beta   90.00
_cell.angle_gamma   90.00
#
_symmetry.space_group_name_H-M   'P 1'
#
loop_
_entity.id
_entity.type
_entity.pdbx_description
1 polymer ?
#
loop_
_entity_poly.entity_id
_entity_poly.type
_entity_poly.pdbx_seq_one_letter_code
_entity_poly.pdbx_strand_id
1 'polypeptide(L)'
;MKERVVAQDVLDVYAIEQPELPHPPDDFGVVPKWTVEEVPRRLLNPLYQDVEPEIIDFPPGEEGPGYQVCPDETLDILWFTPTTLALTDFALTVRREVRPDGGIATTGGSAVISVSVYVGQPLVQQVVRERWKWQDQLLTPEAGRAPLTVLPAVLHGLVVDVELPAGVAAAPAIITASPLAGTATIAVELTEAGVLAWRTALEQGAGRTIAGTIRASASIPTVDPDNWYPGVDHHRLDTPLGSLLAARGPADIRQIDPQQTVSPTVVLVGSQLVTSSTVTLRPSGGQAPSSAVFGPAGGRITTAVVTQDPDTVAVEWRAEVAFTPARWPVVPASGRLDSAHGWITMIKPEAWCVGYVLAIVPVDQAGRPVPASTRAGDRVQGVLNFTAPYVAGGLLSTAFDAEYGRPESLVLPRYPDQPFGDLVLTVFATCGGVLGQASRRLGEDDVVVTALAHPDGEVELHTTAESLPETASGLSKLLTRLGDLARG
;
A
#
# COMPACT_ATOMS: atom_id res chain seq x y z
N MET A 1 14.08 5.38 -17.65
CA MET A 1 15.06 5.83 -16.65
C MET A 1 15.74 4.61 -16.08
N LYS A 2 16.99 4.34 -16.50
CA LYS A 2 17.80 3.20 -16.04
C LYS A 2 19.11 3.80 -15.53
N GLU A 3 19.26 3.92 -14.22
CA GLU A 3 20.51 4.35 -13.60
C GLU A 3 21.41 3.13 -13.41
N ARG A 4 22.55 3.16 -14.11
CA ARG A 4 23.71 2.31 -13.86
C ARG A 4 24.50 2.99 -12.75
N VAL A 5 24.51 2.39 -11.56
CA VAL A 5 25.47 2.76 -10.50
C VAL A 5 26.74 1.96 -10.75
N VAL A 6 27.80 2.66 -11.14
CA VAL A 6 29.14 2.12 -11.36
C VAL A 6 29.91 2.24 -10.05
N ALA A 7 30.23 1.10 -9.44
CA ALA A 7 31.14 1.03 -8.31
C ALA A 7 32.58 1.00 -8.85
N GLN A 8 33.25 2.15 -8.88
CA GLN A 8 34.62 2.25 -9.41
C GLN A 8 35.57 3.12 -8.56
N ASP A 9 35.14 3.60 -7.38
CA ASP A 9 35.90 4.61 -6.61
C ASP A 9 36.70 4.07 -5.40
N VAL A 10 37.02 2.77 -5.32
CA VAL A 10 37.77 2.21 -4.17
C VAL A 10 39.15 1.63 -4.55
N LEU A 11 39.56 1.68 -5.82
CA LEU A 11 40.85 1.12 -6.26
C LEU A 11 41.98 2.15 -6.47
N ASP A 12 41.73 3.45 -6.34
CA ASP A 12 42.71 4.49 -6.73
C ASP A 12 43.74 4.88 -5.65
N VAL A 13 43.84 4.17 -4.51
CA VAL A 13 44.77 4.55 -3.41
C VAL A 13 46.04 3.68 -3.33
N TYR A 14 46.20 2.68 -4.20
CA TYR A 14 47.44 1.89 -4.28
C TYR A 14 47.96 1.78 -5.72
N ALA A 15 48.23 2.91 -6.36
CA ALA A 15 49.11 2.95 -7.52
C ALA A 15 50.56 3.02 -7.04
N ILE A 16 51.20 1.87 -6.83
CA ILE A 16 52.66 1.80 -6.78
C ILE A 16 53.14 1.93 -8.23
N GLU A 17 53.90 3.00 -8.52
CA GLU A 17 54.62 3.15 -9.78
C GLU A 17 55.49 1.89 -9.99
N GLN A 18 55.13 1.06 -10.98
CA GLN A 18 56.00 -0.01 -11.45
C GLN A 18 57.20 0.65 -12.16
N PRO A 19 58.45 0.41 -11.73
CA PRO A 19 59.59 0.81 -12.54
C PRO A 19 59.57 0.02 -13.85
N GLU A 20 59.70 0.72 -14.97
CA GLU A 20 59.80 0.12 -16.31
C GLU A 20 60.90 -0.95 -16.31
N LEU A 21 60.50 -2.21 -16.54
CA LEU A 21 61.44 -3.30 -16.77
C LEU A 21 62.15 -3.05 -18.12
N PRO A 22 63.50 -3.07 -18.17
CA PRO A 22 64.20 -2.98 -19.44
C PRO A 22 63.87 -4.21 -20.30
N HIS A 23 63.68 -3.98 -21.61
CA HIS A 23 63.43 -5.02 -22.60
C HIS A 23 64.40 -6.21 -22.45
N PRO A 24 63.92 -7.46 -22.62
CA PRO A 24 64.80 -8.62 -22.58
C PRO A 24 65.76 -8.59 -23.78
N PRO A 25 67.05 -8.91 -23.59
CA PRO A 25 67.97 -9.10 -24.71
C PRO A 25 67.65 -10.41 -25.46
N ASP A 26 67.63 -10.33 -26.79
CA ASP A 26 67.39 -11.41 -27.75
C ASP A 26 68.55 -12.44 -27.80
N ASP A 27 68.88 -13.10 -26.69
CA ASP A 27 69.87 -14.18 -26.70
C ASP A 27 69.40 -15.39 -25.87
N PHE A 28 68.58 -16.24 -26.50
CA PHE A 28 68.22 -17.55 -25.97
C PHE A 28 69.41 -18.51 -26.09
N GLY A 29 70.35 -18.37 -25.17
CA GLY A 29 71.29 -19.44 -24.82
C GLY A 29 70.52 -20.65 -24.30
N VAL A 30 70.74 -21.80 -24.95
CA VAL A 30 70.34 -23.18 -24.60
C VAL A 30 69.61 -23.33 -23.26
N VAL A 31 68.29 -23.54 -23.31
CA VAL A 31 67.51 -24.01 -22.15
C VAL A 31 68.06 -25.38 -21.74
N PRO A 32 68.55 -25.57 -20.49
CA PRO A 32 68.99 -26.89 -20.05
C PRO A 32 67.77 -27.82 -20.08
N LYS A 33 67.85 -28.92 -20.82
CA LYS A 33 66.90 -30.02 -20.69
C LYS A 33 67.21 -30.73 -19.38
N TRP A 34 66.49 -30.36 -18.32
CA TRP A 34 66.52 -31.11 -17.07
C TRP A 34 65.94 -32.50 -17.34
N THR A 35 66.72 -33.55 -17.15
CA THR A 35 66.21 -34.92 -17.15
C THR A 35 65.57 -35.20 -15.78
N VAL A 36 64.60 -36.12 -15.73
CA VAL A 36 63.88 -36.50 -14.48
C VAL A 36 64.84 -36.96 -13.37
N GLU A 37 66.05 -37.39 -13.73
CA GLU A 37 67.09 -37.86 -12.81
C GLU A 37 67.97 -36.72 -12.25
N GLU A 38 67.96 -35.54 -12.87
CA GLU A 38 68.76 -34.36 -12.48
C GLU A 38 67.99 -33.34 -11.64
N VAL A 39 66.69 -33.55 -11.43
CA VAL A 39 65.92 -32.77 -10.47
C VAL A 39 66.42 -33.14 -9.07
N PRO A 40 67.00 -32.20 -8.29
CA PRO A 40 67.44 -32.47 -6.92
C PRO A 40 66.32 -33.18 -6.14
N ARG A 41 66.61 -34.31 -5.49
CA ARG A 41 65.62 -35.07 -4.68
C ARG A 41 64.87 -34.23 -3.63
N ARG A 42 65.31 -33.00 -3.35
CA ARG A 42 64.58 -32.01 -2.53
C ARG A 42 63.33 -31.43 -3.21
N LEU A 43 63.21 -31.46 -4.53
CA LEU A 43 62.01 -30.98 -5.25
C LEU A 43 60.89 -32.03 -5.33
N LEU A 44 61.16 -33.29 -5.02
CA LEU A 44 60.17 -34.37 -5.07
C LEU A 44 59.52 -34.68 -3.71
N ASN A 45 59.94 -34.01 -2.65
CA ASN A 45 59.29 -34.04 -1.34
C ASN A 45 59.32 -32.63 -0.74
N PRO A 46 58.29 -31.79 -0.98
CA PRO A 46 58.03 -30.72 -0.04
C PRO A 46 57.72 -31.39 1.28
N LEU A 47 58.64 -31.26 2.23
CA LEU A 47 58.29 -31.43 3.64
C LEU A 47 57.32 -30.30 3.94
N TYR A 48 56.03 -30.51 3.67
CA TYR A 48 54.96 -29.76 4.31
C TYR A 48 55.10 -30.06 5.80
N GLN A 49 55.86 -29.24 6.51
CA GLN A 49 55.62 -29.10 7.93
C GLN A 49 54.47 -28.13 8.04
N ASP A 50 53.32 -28.62 8.54
CA ASP A 50 52.28 -27.75 9.05
C ASP A 50 52.93 -26.95 10.18
N VAL A 51 53.42 -25.74 9.87
CA VAL A 51 53.77 -24.78 10.90
C VAL A 51 52.42 -24.37 11.48
N GLU A 52 52.05 -24.93 12.63
CA GLU A 52 50.83 -24.51 13.32
C GLU A 52 50.94 -23.00 13.57
N PRO A 53 50.10 -22.16 12.94
CA PRO A 53 50.18 -20.73 13.13
C PRO A 53 49.88 -20.41 14.60
N GLU A 54 50.70 -19.58 15.22
CA GLU A 54 50.51 -19.20 16.62
C GLU A 54 49.27 -18.28 16.74
N ILE A 55 48.16 -18.83 17.23
CA ILE A 55 46.94 -18.08 17.48
C ILE A 55 47.13 -17.27 18.76
N ILE A 56 47.35 -15.97 18.62
CA ILE A 56 47.33 -15.06 19.76
C ILE A 56 45.88 -14.63 20.01
N ASP A 57 45.18 -15.42 20.82
CA ASP A 57 43.86 -15.06 21.32
C ASP A 57 43.99 -13.87 22.28
N PHE A 58 43.64 -12.67 21.82
CA PHE A 58 43.50 -11.53 22.71
C PHE A 58 42.27 -11.71 23.60
N PRO A 59 42.36 -11.39 24.91
CA PRO A 59 41.18 -11.38 25.76
C PRO A 59 40.17 -10.42 25.14
N PRO A 60 38.93 -10.87 24.88
CA PRO A 60 37.92 -10.04 24.26
C PRO A 60 37.71 -8.83 25.17
N GLY A 61 38.21 -7.68 24.74
CA GLY A 61 37.84 -6.39 25.31
C GLY A 61 36.38 -6.14 24.97
N GLU A 62 35.51 -6.67 25.83
CA GLU A 62 34.04 -6.69 25.87
C GLU A 62 33.21 -6.87 24.60
N GLU A 63 33.66 -6.64 23.35
CA GLU A 63 32.80 -6.83 22.15
C GLU A 63 33.53 -6.86 20.78
N GLY A 64 34.87 -6.94 20.74
CA GLY A 64 35.65 -6.94 19.48
C GLY A 64 35.94 -8.33 18.89
N PRO A 65 36.22 -8.45 17.57
CA PRO A 65 36.68 -9.71 16.96
C PRO A 65 38.07 -10.09 17.48
N GLY A 66 38.33 -11.38 17.63
CA GLY A 66 39.68 -11.89 17.86
C GLY A 66 40.52 -11.78 16.58
N TYR A 67 41.84 -11.91 16.73
CA TYR A 67 42.78 -11.85 15.61
C TYR A 67 43.73 -13.03 15.67
N GLN A 68 44.03 -13.60 14.51
CA GLN A 68 45.16 -14.48 14.35
C GLN A 68 46.29 -13.67 13.73
N VAL A 69 47.49 -13.84 14.26
CA VAL A 69 48.69 -13.20 13.74
C VAL A 69 49.65 -14.26 13.21
N CYS A 70 50.35 -13.93 12.14
CA CYS A 70 51.34 -14.80 11.53
C CYS A 70 52.63 -13.99 11.35
N PRO A 71 53.66 -14.21 12.20
CA PRO A 71 54.93 -13.53 12.05
C PRO A 71 55.67 -14.05 10.80
N ASP A 72 56.13 -13.14 9.96
CA ASP A 72 57.05 -13.39 8.86
C ASP A 72 58.42 -12.81 9.25
N GLU A 73 59.28 -13.68 9.78
CA GLU A 73 60.62 -13.31 10.24
C GLU A 73 61.55 -12.88 9.11
N THR A 74 61.23 -13.24 7.86
CA THR A 74 62.06 -12.92 6.69
C THR A 74 61.87 -11.47 6.28
N LEU A 75 60.63 -10.97 6.39
CA LEU A 75 60.26 -9.62 5.97
C LEU A 75 60.14 -8.64 7.13
N ASP A 76 60.38 -9.06 8.36
CA ASP A 76 60.06 -8.31 9.58
C ASP A 76 58.59 -7.82 9.57
N ILE A 77 57.66 -8.64 9.05
CA ILE A 77 56.23 -8.33 8.96
C ILE A 77 55.45 -9.22 9.93
N LEU A 78 54.44 -8.65 10.57
CA LEU A 78 53.44 -9.40 11.33
C LEU A 78 52.10 -9.28 10.62
N TRP A 79 51.70 -10.35 9.94
CA TRP A 79 50.42 -10.43 9.27
C TRP A 79 49.32 -10.63 10.31
N PHE A 80 48.16 -9.99 10.13
CA PHE A 80 47.00 -10.25 10.98
C PHE A 80 45.71 -10.43 10.18
N THR A 81 44.87 -11.34 10.64
CA THR A 81 43.55 -11.67 10.07
C THR A 81 42.53 -11.81 11.19
N PRO A 82 41.24 -11.45 11.00
CA PRO A 82 40.26 -11.65 12.04
C PRO A 82 39.97 -13.15 12.23
N THR A 83 39.53 -13.54 13.44
CA THR A 83 39.07 -14.92 13.74
C THR A 83 37.58 -15.11 13.48
N THR A 84 36.87 -14.04 13.12
CA THR A 84 35.45 -14.06 12.74
C THR A 84 35.21 -13.21 11.51
N LEU A 85 34.12 -13.51 10.80
CA LEU A 85 33.66 -12.69 9.68
C LEU A 85 33.16 -11.33 10.19
N ALA A 86 33.31 -10.29 9.36
CA ALA A 86 32.69 -9.00 9.57
C ALA A 86 31.37 -8.91 8.78
N LEU A 87 30.28 -8.51 9.42
CA LEU A 87 29.03 -8.21 8.73
C LEU A 87 29.12 -6.84 8.04
N THR A 88 28.98 -6.80 6.72
CA THR A 88 29.02 -5.55 5.95
C THR A 88 27.62 -4.99 5.71
N ASP A 89 26.65 -5.86 5.41
CA ASP A 89 25.25 -5.45 5.19
C ASP A 89 24.29 -6.58 5.57
N PHE A 90 23.07 -6.20 5.94
CA PHE A 90 22.01 -7.14 6.28
C PHE A 90 20.62 -6.56 5.96
N ALA A 91 19.76 -7.37 5.36
CA ALA A 91 18.35 -7.04 5.20
C ALA A 91 17.48 -8.28 5.33
N LEU A 92 16.38 -8.17 6.09
CA LEU A 92 15.33 -9.17 6.18
C LEU A 92 14.07 -8.66 5.47
N THR A 93 13.62 -9.37 4.44
CA THR A 93 12.35 -9.08 3.75
C THR A 93 11.28 -10.09 4.16
N VAL A 94 10.22 -9.62 4.80
CA VAL A 94 9.07 -10.41 5.24
C VAL A 94 8.00 -10.37 4.16
N ARG A 95 7.61 -11.53 3.65
CA ARG A 95 6.51 -11.68 2.68
C ARG A 95 5.23 -12.03 3.42
N ARG A 96 4.17 -11.29 3.13
CA ARG A 96 2.83 -11.54 3.66
C ARG A 96 1.86 -11.83 2.52
N GLU A 97 0.87 -12.67 2.78
CA GLU A 97 -0.19 -13.01 1.83
C GLU A 97 -1.55 -12.95 2.52
N VAL A 98 -2.59 -12.73 1.70
CA VAL A 98 -3.97 -12.80 2.15
C VAL A 98 -4.40 -14.26 2.20
N ARG A 99 -4.74 -14.74 3.40
CA ARG A 99 -5.28 -16.08 3.62
C ARG A 99 -6.73 -16.17 3.12
N PRO A 100 -7.28 -17.38 2.89
CA PRO A 100 -8.66 -17.56 2.42
C PRO A 100 -9.75 -16.96 3.34
N ASP A 101 -9.43 -16.72 4.61
CA ASP A 101 -10.30 -16.06 5.60
C ASP A 101 -10.26 -14.52 5.50
N GLY A 102 -9.47 -13.96 4.58
CA GLY A 102 -9.24 -12.52 4.42
C GLY A 102 -8.18 -11.95 5.35
N GLY A 103 -7.59 -12.74 6.25
CA GLY A 103 -6.52 -12.30 7.14
C GLY A 103 -5.18 -12.18 6.42
N ILE A 104 -4.36 -11.18 6.79
CA ILE A 104 -3.00 -11.06 6.25
C ILE A 104 -2.01 -11.76 7.18
N ALA A 105 -1.34 -12.79 6.68
CA ALA A 105 -0.36 -13.55 7.44
C ALA A 105 1.00 -13.57 6.76
N THR A 106 2.06 -13.70 7.55
CA THR A 106 3.41 -13.97 7.06
C THR A 106 3.45 -15.38 6.48
N THR A 107 3.92 -15.54 5.23
CA THR A 107 4.05 -16.87 4.57
C THR A 107 5.49 -17.29 4.38
N GLY A 108 6.42 -16.36 4.53
CA GLY A 108 7.85 -16.59 4.39
C GLY A 108 8.62 -15.28 4.28
N GLY A 109 9.87 -15.37 3.85
CA GLY A 109 10.70 -14.20 3.69
C GLY A 109 12.00 -14.51 2.98
N SER A 110 12.83 -13.51 2.82
CA SER A 110 14.21 -13.69 2.37
C SER A 110 15.14 -12.84 3.22
N ALA A 111 16.34 -13.34 3.46
CA ALA A 111 17.40 -12.61 4.13
C ALA A 111 18.58 -12.46 3.19
N VAL A 112 19.17 -11.27 3.12
CA VAL A 112 20.41 -11.01 2.42
C VAL A 112 21.45 -10.63 3.46
N ILE A 113 22.54 -11.40 3.52
CA ILE A 113 23.63 -11.22 4.47
C ILE A 113 24.90 -11.01 3.66
N SER A 114 25.56 -9.87 3.83
CA SER A 114 26.86 -9.62 3.22
C SER A 114 27.95 -9.64 4.29
N VAL A 115 29.00 -10.41 4.04
CA VAL A 115 30.13 -10.61 4.95
C VAL A 115 31.45 -10.30 4.27
N SER A 116 32.46 -10.00 5.08
CA SER A 116 33.84 -9.87 4.64
C SER A 116 34.79 -10.62 5.56
N VAL A 117 35.85 -11.18 4.97
CA VAL A 117 37.02 -11.69 5.71
C VAL A 117 38.05 -10.58 5.99
N TYR A 118 37.87 -9.40 5.41
CA TYR A 118 38.79 -8.28 5.61
C TYR A 118 38.42 -7.43 6.81
N VAL A 119 39.47 -6.88 7.39
CA VAL A 119 39.39 -5.91 8.46
C VAL A 119 39.03 -4.55 7.87
N GLY A 120 37.91 -3.96 8.32
CA GLY A 120 37.55 -2.59 7.94
C GLY A 120 38.62 -1.58 8.36
N GLN A 121 38.78 -0.50 7.59
CA GLN A 121 39.77 0.57 7.85
C GLN A 121 39.83 1.07 9.31
N PRO A 122 38.69 1.36 9.99
CA PRO A 122 38.73 1.79 11.39
C PRO A 122 39.39 0.77 12.33
N LEU A 123 39.24 -0.51 12.02
CA LEU A 123 39.74 -1.61 12.81
C LEU A 123 41.23 -1.87 12.52
N VAL A 124 41.68 -1.69 11.26
CA VAL A 124 43.11 -1.65 10.93
C VAL A 124 43.82 -0.55 11.73
N GLN A 125 43.23 0.65 11.82
CA GLN A 125 43.79 1.74 12.61
C GLN A 125 43.81 1.43 14.12
N GLN A 126 42.83 0.68 14.63
CA GLN A 126 42.86 0.21 16.01
C GLN A 126 44.00 -0.77 16.24
N VAL A 127 44.13 -1.78 15.38
CA VAL A 127 45.21 -2.77 15.44
C VAL A 127 46.58 -2.09 15.40
N VAL A 128 46.79 -1.14 14.47
CA VAL A 128 48.04 -0.40 14.37
C VAL A 128 48.34 0.42 15.64
N ARG A 129 47.30 0.95 16.31
CA ARG A 129 47.47 1.66 17.60
C ARG A 129 47.77 0.71 18.76
N GLU A 130 47.26 -0.51 18.72
CA GLU A 130 47.42 -1.50 19.78
C GLU A 130 48.60 -2.45 19.58
N ARG A 131 49.27 -2.39 18.42
CA ARG A 131 50.40 -3.26 18.04
C ARG A 131 51.54 -3.33 19.05
N TRP A 132 51.75 -2.30 19.86
CA TRP A 132 52.79 -2.30 20.89
C TRP A 132 52.53 -3.40 21.94
N LYS A 133 51.25 -3.72 22.21
CA LYS A 133 50.87 -4.82 23.09
C LYS A 133 51.27 -6.19 22.52
N TRP A 134 51.43 -6.28 21.20
CA TRP A 134 51.75 -7.52 20.49
C TRP A 134 53.24 -7.82 20.56
N GLN A 135 54.08 -6.78 20.47
CA GLN A 135 55.54 -6.92 20.56
C GLN A 135 55.97 -7.54 21.90
N ASP A 136 55.37 -7.11 23.02
CA ASP A 136 55.71 -7.64 24.34
C ASP A 136 55.31 -9.11 24.53
N GLN A 137 54.37 -9.63 23.74
CA GLN A 137 53.90 -11.03 23.81
C GLN A 137 54.61 -11.94 22.80
N LEU A 138 54.98 -11.41 21.64
CA LEU A 138 55.63 -12.15 20.55
C LEU A 138 57.16 -12.21 20.65
N LEU A 139 57.78 -11.27 21.36
CA LEU A 139 59.23 -11.26 21.51
C LEU A 139 59.67 -12.25 22.60
N THR A 140 60.31 -13.34 22.18
CA THR A 140 61.13 -14.13 23.09
C THR A 140 62.28 -13.24 23.61
N PRO A 141 62.59 -13.26 24.93
CA PRO A 141 63.51 -12.30 25.55
C PRO A 141 64.95 -12.29 24.99
N GLU A 142 65.30 -13.24 24.12
CA GLU A 142 66.65 -13.39 23.58
C GLU A 142 66.89 -12.64 22.26
N ALA A 143 65.84 -12.15 21.58
CA ALA A 143 65.97 -11.51 20.27
C ALA A 143 65.70 -10.00 20.36
N GLY A 144 66.77 -9.20 20.39
CA GLY A 144 66.71 -7.74 20.17
C GLY A 144 66.34 -7.38 18.72
N ARG A 145 65.16 -7.81 18.27
CA ARG A 145 64.67 -7.65 16.90
C ARG A 145 64.17 -6.24 16.63
N ALA A 146 64.30 -5.83 15.37
CA ALA A 146 63.74 -4.59 14.84
C ALA A 146 62.21 -4.54 15.03
N PRO A 147 61.59 -3.34 15.09
CA PRO A 147 60.14 -3.24 15.19
C PRO A 147 59.45 -3.90 14.00
N LEU A 148 58.67 -4.95 14.25
CA LEU A 148 57.87 -5.63 13.22
C LEU A 148 56.85 -4.67 12.57
N THR A 149 56.74 -4.73 11.25
CA THR A 149 55.73 -4.02 10.47
C THR A 149 54.42 -4.81 10.50
N VAL A 150 53.37 -4.23 11.08
CA VAL A 150 52.06 -4.91 11.16
C VAL A 150 51.21 -4.61 9.93
N LEU A 151 50.82 -5.64 9.19
CA LEU A 151 50.01 -5.52 7.97
C LEU A 151 48.81 -6.50 7.99
N PRO A 152 47.65 -6.12 7.44
CA PRO A 152 46.54 -7.04 7.28
C PRO A 152 46.93 -8.15 6.29
N ALA A 153 46.60 -9.40 6.60
CA ALA A 153 46.81 -10.52 5.70
C ALA A 153 46.01 -10.32 4.40
N VAL A 154 46.65 -10.57 3.26
CA VAL A 154 45.97 -10.57 1.96
C VAL A 154 45.36 -11.96 1.77
N LEU A 155 44.03 -12.00 1.77
CA LEU A 155 43.27 -13.25 1.69
C LEU A 155 42.82 -13.50 0.25
N HIS A 156 43.02 -14.73 -0.22
CA HIS A 156 42.61 -15.16 -1.55
C HIS A 156 41.66 -16.36 -1.49
N GLY A 157 40.98 -16.65 -2.60
CA GLY A 157 40.23 -17.90 -2.73
C GLY A 157 39.07 -18.06 -1.74
N LEU A 158 38.39 -16.96 -1.39
CA LEU A 158 37.26 -17.02 -0.45
C LEU A 158 36.16 -17.98 -0.93
N VAL A 159 35.92 -19.01 -0.13
CA VAL A 159 34.78 -19.93 -0.23
C VAL A 159 33.91 -19.74 1.00
N VAL A 160 32.60 -19.60 0.82
CA VAL A 160 31.65 -19.40 1.91
C VAL A 160 30.53 -20.42 1.83
N ASP A 161 30.13 -20.92 2.99
CA ASP A 161 28.99 -21.79 3.21
C ASP A 161 28.16 -21.28 4.39
N VAL A 162 26.87 -21.61 4.42
CA VAL A 162 25.97 -21.23 5.51
C VAL A 162 25.16 -22.44 5.96
N GLU A 163 25.22 -22.71 7.26
CA GLU A 163 24.45 -23.75 7.91
C GLU A 163 23.34 -23.13 8.74
N LEU A 164 22.10 -23.51 8.45
CA LEU A 164 20.91 -23.05 9.18
C LEU A 164 20.19 -24.25 9.82
N PRO A 165 19.50 -24.06 10.96
CA PRO A 165 18.71 -25.13 11.57
C PRO A 165 17.64 -25.67 10.63
N ALA A 166 17.31 -26.96 10.80
CA ALA A 166 16.26 -27.61 10.03
C ALA A 166 14.93 -26.85 10.15
N GLY A 167 14.27 -26.63 9.00
CA GLY A 167 12.98 -25.93 8.94
C GLY A 167 13.07 -24.40 8.91
N VAL A 168 14.25 -23.79 9.06
CA VAL A 168 14.42 -22.33 8.92
C VAL A 168 14.48 -21.91 7.45
N ALA A 169 15.29 -22.60 6.65
CA ALA A 169 15.45 -22.32 5.23
C ALA A 169 14.38 -23.05 4.40
N ALA A 170 13.74 -22.33 3.48
CA ALA A 170 12.79 -22.88 2.52
C ALA A 170 13.49 -23.48 1.29
N ALA A 171 14.71 -23.01 0.99
CA ALA A 171 15.55 -23.50 -0.10
C ALA A 171 17.04 -23.40 0.30
N PRO A 172 17.96 -24.11 -0.37
CA PRO A 172 19.39 -23.90 -0.21
C PRO A 172 19.79 -22.44 -0.43
N ALA A 173 20.75 -21.94 0.34
CA ALA A 173 21.22 -20.57 0.22
C ALA A 173 21.94 -20.35 -1.12
N ILE A 174 21.75 -19.16 -1.69
CA ILE A 174 22.47 -18.72 -2.89
C ILE A 174 23.63 -17.84 -2.43
N ILE A 175 24.85 -18.24 -2.76
CA ILE A 175 26.08 -17.59 -2.31
C ILE A 175 26.81 -17.01 -3.51
N THR A 176 27.11 -15.72 -3.46
CA THR A 176 27.97 -15.04 -4.43
C THR A 176 29.18 -14.49 -3.69
N ALA A 177 30.36 -15.07 -3.93
CA ALA A 177 31.61 -14.62 -3.33
C ALA A 177 32.48 -13.90 -4.36
N SER A 178 33.24 -12.90 -3.90
CA SER A 178 34.33 -12.28 -4.62
C SER A 178 35.65 -12.70 -3.97
N PRO A 179 36.36 -13.70 -4.54
CA PRO A 179 37.59 -14.21 -3.95
C PRO A 179 38.70 -13.17 -3.81
N LEU A 180 38.71 -12.16 -4.69
CA LEU A 180 39.70 -11.07 -4.65
C LEU A 180 39.31 -9.99 -3.65
N ALA A 181 38.02 -9.64 -3.59
CA ALA A 181 37.52 -8.62 -2.68
C ALA A 181 37.26 -9.16 -1.26
N GLY A 182 37.44 -10.46 -1.01
CA GLY A 182 37.26 -11.07 0.30
C GLY A 182 35.87 -10.79 0.88
N THR A 183 34.86 -10.75 0.01
CA THR A 183 33.47 -10.49 0.37
C THR A 183 32.57 -11.58 -0.18
N ALA A 184 31.47 -11.85 0.53
CA ALA A 184 30.43 -12.73 0.03
C ALA A 184 29.05 -12.18 0.40
N THR A 185 28.09 -12.37 -0.50
CA THR A 185 26.68 -12.11 -0.26
C THR A 185 25.92 -13.43 -0.30
N ILE A 186 25.16 -13.68 0.76
CA ILE A 186 24.39 -14.89 1.00
C ILE A 186 22.91 -14.49 0.98
N ALA A 187 22.14 -15.07 0.05
CA ALA A 187 20.70 -14.92 -0.01
C ALA A 187 20.04 -16.21 0.48
N VAL A 188 19.18 -16.09 1.50
CA VAL A 188 18.47 -17.19 2.12
C VAL A 188 16.98 -17.00 1.95
N GLU A 189 16.30 -17.96 1.33
CA GLU A 189 14.85 -18.04 1.35
C GLU A 189 14.40 -18.70 2.67
N LEU A 190 13.56 -18.01 3.44
CA LEU A 190 13.12 -18.45 4.76
C LEU A 190 11.68 -19.01 4.70
N THR A 191 11.43 -20.06 5.47
CA THR A 191 10.07 -20.56 5.73
C THR A 191 9.28 -19.55 6.57
N GLU A 192 7.95 -19.73 6.69
CA GLU A 192 7.11 -18.96 7.62
C GLU A 192 7.67 -18.97 9.05
N ALA A 193 8.05 -20.14 9.57
CA ALA A 193 8.61 -20.27 10.91
C ALA A 193 9.98 -19.58 11.03
N GLY A 194 10.85 -19.73 10.02
CA GLY A 194 12.18 -19.11 10.00
C GLY A 194 12.11 -17.59 10.00
N VAL A 195 11.30 -16.99 9.12
CA VAL A 195 11.15 -15.54 9.03
C VAL A 195 10.51 -14.96 10.30
N LEU A 196 9.53 -15.64 10.91
CA LEU A 196 8.89 -15.20 12.14
C LEU A 196 9.89 -15.21 13.31
N ALA A 197 10.72 -16.26 13.42
CA ALA A 197 11.75 -16.34 14.45
C ALA A 197 12.79 -15.23 14.30
N TRP A 198 13.31 -15.00 13.08
CA TRP A 198 14.30 -13.95 12.82
C TRP A 198 13.72 -12.56 13.03
N ARG A 199 12.52 -12.30 12.52
CA ARG A 199 11.79 -11.03 12.72
C ARG A 199 11.63 -10.75 14.21
N THR A 200 11.14 -11.73 14.98
CA THR A 200 10.92 -11.57 16.43
C THR A 200 12.22 -11.26 17.16
N ALA A 201 13.31 -11.98 16.83
CA ALA A 201 14.62 -11.74 17.43
C ALA A 201 15.13 -10.32 17.14
N LEU A 202 15.03 -9.86 15.90
CA LEU A 202 15.45 -8.50 15.50
C LEU A 202 14.57 -7.41 16.12
N GLU A 203 13.25 -7.60 16.15
CA GLU A 203 12.31 -6.68 16.79
C GLU A 203 12.60 -6.51 18.30
N GLN A 204 13.09 -7.57 18.95
CA GLN A 204 13.47 -7.58 20.36
C GLN A 204 14.92 -7.14 20.63
N GLY A 205 15.69 -6.76 19.61
CA GLY A 205 17.13 -6.48 19.74
C GLY A 205 17.95 -7.70 20.18
N ALA A 206 17.40 -8.90 19.98
CA ALA A 206 17.96 -10.19 20.34
C ALA A 206 18.57 -10.89 19.12
N GLY A 207 19.10 -10.15 18.12
CA GLY A 207 19.71 -10.74 16.92
C GLY A 207 20.78 -11.79 17.21
N ARG A 208 21.44 -11.68 18.38
CA ARG A 208 22.38 -12.69 18.93
C ARG A 208 21.82 -14.10 19.10
N THR A 209 20.50 -14.26 19.16
CA THR A 209 19.83 -15.56 19.33
C THR A 209 19.49 -16.24 18.01
N ILE A 210 19.73 -15.56 16.88
CA ILE A 210 19.49 -16.14 15.55
C ILE A 210 20.48 -17.28 15.32
N ALA A 211 19.94 -18.49 15.25
CA ALA A 211 20.72 -19.71 15.09
C ALA A 211 21.21 -19.90 13.64
N GLY A 212 22.43 -20.41 13.52
CA GLY A 212 23.12 -20.68 12.27
C GLY A 212 24.60 -20.36 12.36
N THR A 213 25.37 -20.83 11.39
CA THR A 213 26.82 -20.59 11.31
C THR A 213 27.19 -20.29 9.86
N ILE A 214 27.97 -19.24 9.64
CA ILE A 214 28.61 -18.98 8.35
C ILE A 214 30.04 -19.49 8.44
N ARG A 215 30.40 -20.39 7.53
CA ARG A 215 31.74 -20.93 7.40
C ARG A 215 32.41 -20.29 6.21
N ALA A 216 33.58 -19.70 6.42
CA ALA A 216 34.40 -19.19 5.34
C ALA A 216 35.77 -19.87 5.36
N SER A 217 36.30 -20.16 4.18
CA SER A 217 37.68 -20.56 4.00
C SER A 217 38.35 -19.59 3.04
N ALA A 218 39.50 -19.07 3.43
CA ALA A 218 40.34 -18.24 2.61
C ALA A 218 41.78 -18.70 2.71
N SER A 219 42.55 -18.44 1.66
CA SER A 219 43.95 -18.80 1.54
C SER A 219 44.82 -17.59 1.86
N ILE A 220 45.78 -17.76 2.76
CA ILE A 220 46.85 -16.79 3.01
C ILE A 220 48.08 -17.29 2.24
N PRO A 221 48.66 -16.48 1.33
CA PRO A 221 49.93 -16.83 0.74
C PRO A 221 51.00 -16.75 1.83
N THR A 222 51.68 -17.86 2.10
CA THR A 222 52.82 -17.92 3.01
C THR A 222 54.11 -18.09 2.22
N VAL A 223 55.16 -17.40 2.65
CA VAL A 223 56.52 -17.61 2.13
C VAL A 223 57.23 -18.45 3.17
N ASP A 224 57.43 -19.73 2.86
CA ASP A 224 58.27 -20.59 3.69
C ASP A 224 59.74 -20.16 3.48
N PRO A 225 60.45 -19.69 4.54
CA PRO A 225 61.83 -19.24 4.42
C PRO A 225 62.78 -20.35 3.93
N ASP A 226 62.45 -21.62 4.18
CA ASP A 226 63.25 -22.77 3.75
C ASP A 226 62.82 -23.32 2.38
N ASN A 227 61.69 -22.84 1.84
CA ASN A 227 61.12 -23.34 0.60
C ASN A 227 60.57 -22.19 -0.27
N TRP A 228 61.27 -21.90 -1.38
CA TRP A 228 60.94 -20.82 -2.33
C TRP A 228 59.59 -20.98 -3.06
N TYR A 229 58.78 -21.97 -2.69
CA TYR A 229 57.44 -22.14 -3.21
C TYR A 229 56.43 -21.44 -2.30
N PRO A 230 55.49 -20.67 -2.86
CA PRO A 230 54.41 -20.08 -2.07
C PRO A 230 53.60 -21.21 -1.43
N GLY A 231 53.63 -21.27 -0.10
CA GLY A 231 52.69 -22.05 0.69
C GLY A 231 51.31 -21.41 0.61
N VAL A 232 50.27 -22.23 0.82
CA VAL A 232 48.90 -21.75 0.92
C VAL A 232 48.34 -22.26 2.23
N ASP A 233 48.24 -21.36 3.20
CA ASP A 233 47.58 -21.67 4.47
C ASP A 233 46.09 -21.43 4.32
N HIS A 234 45.29 -22.46 4.58
CA HIS A 234 43.84 -22.37 4.55
C HIS A 234 43.33 -21.88 5.90
N HIS A 235 43.01 -20.59 5.96
CA HIS A 235 42.35 -19.97 7.08
C HIS A 235 40.85 -20.33 7.07
N ARG A 236 40.36 -20.92 8.15
CA ARG A 236 38.94 -21.28 8.30
C ARG A 236 38.30 -20.46 9.42
N LEU A 237 37.18 -19.83 9.06
CA LEU A 237 36.39 -18.97 9.92
C LEU A 237 35.00 -19.58 10.11
N ASP A 238 34.71 -20.07 11.30
CA ASP A 238 33.37 -20.56 11.65
C ASP A 238 32.70 -19.49 12.55
N THR A 239 31.86 -18.65 11.95
CA THR A 239 31.24 -17.51 12.65
C THR A 239 29.75 -17.76 12.93
N PRO A 240 29.30 -17.77 14.20
CA PRO A 240 27.89 -17.86 14.53
C PRO A 240 27.10 -16.70 13.94
N LEU A 241 25.99 -16.99 13.27
CA LEU A 241 25.15 -15.98 12.61
C LEU A 241 24.60 -14.96 13.62
N GLY A 242 24.21 -15.43 14.82
CA GLY A 242 23.75 -14.55 15.89
C GLY A 242 24.79 -13.49 16.26
N SER A 243 26.08 -13.84 16.32
CA SER A 243 27.14 -12.88 16.62
C SER A 243 27.24 -11.77 15.57
N LEU A 244 27.08 -12.12 14.28
CA LEU A 244 27.06 -11.14 13.19
C LEU A 244 25.85 -10.20 13.29
N LEU A 245 24.69 -10.74 13.69
CA LEU A 245 23.42 -10.01 13.76
C LEU A 245 23.17 -9.36 15.12
N ALA A 246 24.12 -9.42 16.07
CA ALA A 246 23.92 -8.97 17.43
C ALA A 246 23.53 -7.48 17.55
N ALA A 247 24.04 -6.64 16.64
CA ALA A 247 23.76 -5.21 16.59
C ALA A 247 22.59 -4.83 15.65
N ARG A 248 21.93 -5.81 15.01
CA ARG A 248 20.83 -5.58 14.06
C ARG A 248 19.49 -5.48 14.77
N GLY A 249 18.54 -4.79 14.13
CA GLY A 249 17.27 -4.44 14.76
C GLY A 249 16.10 -4.27 13.78
N PRO A 250 15.00 -3.64 14.22
CA PRO A 250 13.78 -3.48 13.41
C PRO A 250 14.00 -2.72 12.11
N ALA A 251 14.99 -1.82 12.06
CA ALA A 251 15.30 -1.01 10.88
C ALA A 251 15.81 -1.84 9.69
N ASP A 252 16.36 -3.03 9.95
CA ASP A 252 16.84 -3.96 8.93
C ASP A 252 15.70 -4.84 8.36
N ILE A 253 14.46 -4.69 8.87
CA ILE A 253 13.29 -5.46 8.46
C ILE A 253 12.46 -4.65 7.46
N ARG A 254 12.22 -5.25 6.29
CA ARG A 254 11.31 -4.73 5.27
C ARG A 254 10.11 -5.65 5.17
N GLN A 255 8.90 -5.09 5.22
CA GLN A 255 7.68 -5.85 5.04
C GLN A 255 7.11 -5.58 3.65
N ILE A 256 6.79 -6.64 2.93
CA ILE A 256 6.05 -6.56 1.66
C ILE A 256 4.65 -7.09 1.93
N ASP A 257 3.71 -6.15 2.06
CA ASP A 257 2.30 -6.49 2.13
C ASP A 257 1.77 -6.85 0.73
N PRO A 258 0.86 -7.84 0.65
CA PRO A 258 0.28 -8.24 -0.62
C PRO A 258 -0.52 -7.07 -1.20
N GLN A 259 -0.44 -6.89 -2.51
CA GLN A 259 -1.34 -5.97 -3.20
C GLN A 259 -2.77 -6.51 -3.07
N GLN A 260 -3.63 -5.73 -2.44
CA GLN A 260 -5.05 -5.97 -2.32
C GLN A 260 -5.80 -5.13 -3.35
N THR A 261 -6.85 -5.70 -3.93
CA THR A 261 -7.75 -4.96 -4.82
C THR A 261 -9.05 -4.70 -4.09
N VAL A 262 -9.34 -3.43 -3.80
CA VAL A 262 -10.67 -3.02 -3.32
C VAL A 262 -11.52 -2.60 -4.52
N SER A 263 -12.82 -2.88 -4.48
CA SER A 263 -13.77 -2.58 -5.56
C SER A 263 -14.90 -1.64 -5.14
N PRO A 264 -14.59 -0.36 -4.83
CA PRO A 264 -15.59 0.65 -4.52
C PRO A 264 -16.69 0.72 -5.57
N THR A 265 -17.95 0.65 -5.12
CA THR A 265 -19.13 0.59 -6.00
C THR A 265 -20.17 1.61 -5.58
N VAL A 266 -20.64 2.41 -6.54
CA VAL A 266 -21.83 3.26 -6.39
C VAL A 266 -22.95 2.64 -7.21
N VAL A 267 -24.08 2.37 -6.55
CA VAL A 267 -25.30 1.87 -7.18
C VAL A 267 -26.29 3.02 -7.31
N LEU A 268 -26.72 3.32 -8.51
CA LEU A 268 -27.83 4.23 -8.78
C LEU A 268 -29.10 3.42 -8.98
N VAL A 269 -30.06 3.57 -8.06
CA VAL A 269 -31.38 2.94 -8.21
C VAL A 269 -32.14 3.61 -9.34
N GLY A 270 -32.70 2.82 -10.25
CA GLY A 270 -33.50 3.31 -11.36
C GLY A 270 -34.76 4.02 -10.89
N SER A 271 -35.14 5.09 -11.60
CA SER A 271 -36.37 5.82 -11.38
C SER A 271 -36.85 6.46 -12.69
N GLN A 272 -38.15 6.36 -12.96
CA GLN A 272 -38.76 6.98 -14.16
C GLN A 272 -38.73 8.52 -14.12
N LEU A 273 -38.50 9.09 -12.94
CA LEU A 273 -38.35 10.53 -12.76
C LEU A 273 -36.97 11.03 -13.16
N VAL A 274 -35.97 10.16 -13.35
CA VAL A 274 -34.62 10.56 -13.74
C VAL A 274 -34.51 10.56 -15.27
N THR A 275 -34.08 11.67 -15.85
CA THR A 275 -33.72 11.73 -17.27
C THR A 275 -32.30 11.18 -17.49
N SER A 276 -31.34 11.68 -16.71
CA SER A 276 -29.94 11.24 -16.76
C SER A 276 -29.26 11.44 -15.41
N SER A 277 -28.20 10.67 -15.16
CA SER A 277 -27.36 10.82 -13.99
C SER A 277 -25.91 10.57 -14.35
N THR A 278 -25.01 11.45 -13.96
CA THR A 278 -23.57 11.24 -14.13
C THR A 278 -22.96 10.91 -12.78
N VAL A 279 -22.30 9.77 -12.65
CA VAL A 279 -21.60 9.35 -11.43
C VAL A 279 -20.12 9.24 -11.71
N THR A 280 -19.31 9.91 -10.90
CA THR A 280 -17.84 9.91 -10.98
C THR A 280 -17.24 9.36 -9.70
N LEU A 281 -16.28 8.45 -9.83
CA LEU A 281 -15.43 7.91 -8.76
C LEU A 281 -14.01 8.48 -8.91
N ARG A 282 -13.43 8.97 -7.81
CA ARG A 282 -12.07 9.54 -7.75
C ARG A 282 -11.25 8.86 -6.66
N PRO A 283 -10.41 7.88 -7.02
CA PRO A 283 -9.51 7.23 -6.06
C PRO A 283 -8.40 8.16 -5.56
N SER A 284 -8.03 8.06 -4.28
CA SER A 284 -6.97 8.88 -3.65
C SER A 284 -5.56 8.54 -4.13
N GLY A 285 -5.33 7.33 -4.65
CA GLY A 285 -4.01 6.79 -5.04
C GLY A 285 -3.49 7.24 -6.41
N GLY A 286 -3.96 8.38 -6.96
CA GLY A 286 -3.51 8.90 -8.25
C GLY A 286 -4.01 8.14 -9.49
N GLN A 287 -4.87 7.12 -9.31
CA GLN A 287 -5.56 6.49 -10.42
C GLN A 287 -6.51 7.49 -11.11
N ALA A 288 -6.68 7.35 -12.42
CA ALA A 288 -7.58 8.20 -13.18
C ALA A 288 -9.03 8.06 -12.70
N PRO A 289 -9.80 9.16 -12.64
CA PRO A 289 -11.20 9.12 -12.24
C PRO A 289 -12.01 8.28 -13.23
N SER A 290 -12.97 7.52 -12.72
CA SER A 290 -13.92 6.73 -13.52
C SER A 290 -15.26 7.45 -13.54
N SER A 291 -15.94 7.53 -14.69
CA SER A 291 -17.25 8.17 -14.79
C SER A 291 -18.20 7.33 -15.64
N ALA A 292 -19.47 7.34 -15.29
CA ALA A 292 -20.54 6.69 -16.04
C ALA A 292 -21.79 7.58 -16.06
N VAL A 293 -22.50 7.52 -17.19
CA VAL A 293 -23.80 8.17 -17.35
C VAL A 293 -24.88 7.09 -17.36
N PHE A 294 -25.88 7.26 -16.51
CA PHE A 294 -27.02 6.36 -16.35
C PHE A 294 -28.30 7.06 -16.81
N GLY A 295 -29.24 6.28 -17.33
CA GLY A 295 -30.60 6.73 -17.64
C GLY A 295 -31.60 6.34 -16.55
N PRO A 296 -32.92 6.37 -16.86
CA PRO A 296 -33.99 6.05 -15.92
C PRO A 296 -33.88 4.64 -15.30
N ALA A 297 -33.24 3.69 -16.00
CA ALA A 297 -33.05 2.33 -15.49
C ALA A 297 -32.04 2.24 -14.33
N GLY A 298 -31.26 3.29 -14.08
CA GLY A 298 -30.18 3.27 -13.10
C GLY A 298 -28.98 2.45 -13.56
N GLY A 299 -28.18 1.97 -12.61
CA GLY A 299 -27.02 1.13 -12.89
C GLY A 299 -26.01 1.09 -11.74
N ARG A 300 -24.82 0.58 -12.03
CA ARG A 300 -23.69 0.56 -11.09
C ARG A 300 -22.41 0.95 -11.79
N ILE A 301 -21.57 1.71 -11.08
CA ILE A 301 -20.18 1.97 -11.46
C ILE A 301 -19.28 1.42 -10.37
N THR A 302 -18.25 0.67 -10.79
CA THR A 302 -17.23 0.10 -9.92
C THR A 302 -15.87 0.52 -10.44
N THR A 303 -14.95 0.82 -9.54
CA THR A 303 -13.53 1.06 -9.88
C THR A 303 -12.68 0.11 -9.05
N ALA A 304 -11.61 -0.43 -9.64
CA ALA A 304 -10.70 -1.35 -8.94
C ALA A 304 -9.45 -0.58 -8.51
N VAL A 305 -9.23 -0.50 -7.20
CA VAL A 305 -8.06 0.17 -6.62
C VAL A 305 -7.13 -0.88 -6.04
N VAL A 306 -5.90 -0.93 -6.55
CA VAL A 306 -4.86 -1.84 -6.06
C VAL A 306 -3.99 -1.09 -5.05
N THR A 307 -3.86 -1.60 -3.83
CA THR A 307 -3.13 -0.98 -2.73
C THR A 307 -2.45 -2.02 -1.86
N GLN A 308 -1.39 -1.66 -1.14
CA GLN A 308 -0.82 -2.49 -0.07
C GLN A 308 -1.50 -2.28 1.28
N ASP A 309 -2.22 -1.15 1.42
CA ASP A 309 -2.92 -0.76 2.64
C ASP A 309 -4.34 -0.24 2.29
N PRO A 310 -5.38 -1.08 2.42
CA PRO A 310 -6.77 -0.69 2.18
C PRO A 310 -7.28 0.43 3.08
N ASP A 311 -6.74 0.60 4.29
CA ASP A 311 -7.23 1.60 5.25
C ASP A 311 -6.80 3.02 4.87
N THR A 312 -5.76 3.14 4.03
CA THR A 312 -5.33 4.43 3.47
C THR A 312 -6.06 4.80 2.18
N VAL A 313 -6.80 3.86 1.57
CA VAL A 313 -7.53 4.12 0.33
C VAL A 313 -8.84 4.83 0.64
N ALA A 314 -9.08 5.89 -0.12
CA ALA A 314 -10.36 6.58 -0.13
C ALA A 314 -10.80 6.80 -1.57
N VAL A 315 -12.08 6.59 -1.84
CA VAL A 315 -12.68 6.92 -3.14
C VAL A 315 -13.78 7.93 -2.90
N GLU A 316 -13.54 9.16 -3.34
CA GLU A 316 -14.58 10.17 -3.38
C GLU A 316 -15.52 9.86 -4.54
N TRP A 317 -16.81 9.94 -4.29
CA TRP A 317 -17.81 9.83 -5.35
C TRP A 317 -18.62 11.12 -5.44
N ARG A 318 -19.01 11.44 -6.66
CA ARG A 318 -19.93 12.54 -6.97
C ARG A 318 -20.96 12.05 -7.97
N ALA A 319 -22.21 12.46 -7.75
CA ALA A 319 -23.31 12.18 -8.64
C ALA A 319 -24.04 13.49 -8.97
N GLU A 320 -24.46 13.63 -10.21
CA GLU A 320 -25.26 14.74 -10.71
C GLU A 320 -26.50 14.15 -11.38
N VAL A 321 -27.67 14.32 -10.75
CA VAL A 321 -28.91 13.68 -11.20
C VAL A 321 -29.86 14.72 -11.79
N ALA A 322 -30.20 14.55 -13.06
CA ALA A 322 -31.18 15.36 -13.77
C ALA A 322 -32.54 14.65 -13.77
N PHE A 323 -33.58 15.35 -13.31
CA PHE A 323 -34.95 14.86 -13.25
C PHE A 323 -35.80 15.36 -14.42
N THR A 324 -36.83 14.58 -14.73
CA THR A 324 -37.97 14.98 -15.54
C THR A 324 -38.98 15.67 -14.62
N PRO A 325 -39.51 16.87 -14.93
CA PRO A 325 -39.33 17.70 -16.13
C PRO A 325 -38.03 18.54 -16.16
N ALA A 326 -37.52 18.82 -17.37
CA ALA A 326 -36.20 19.45 -17.63
C ALA A 326 -35.93 20.84 -16.99
N ARG A 327 -36.93 21.45 -16.35
CA ARG A 327 -36.77 22.70 -15.59
C ARG A 327 -36.23 22.48 -14.19
N TRP A 328 -36.18 21.23 -13.73
CA TRP A 328 -35.59 20.90 -12.44
C TRP A 328 -34.09 21.15 -12.43
N PRO A 329 -33.54 21.72 -11.34
CA PRO A 329 -32.09 21.81 -11.19
C PRO A 329 -31.51 20.40 -11.08
N VAL A 330 -30.30 20.22 -11.63
CA VAL A 330 -29.51 19.00 -11.44
C VAL A 330 -29.17 18.89 -9.95
N VAL A 331 -29.49 17.75 -9.33
CA VAL A 331 -29.24 17.49 -7.91
C VAL A 331 -27.84 16.88 -7.75
N PRO A 332 -26.86 17.60 -7.15
CA PRO A 332 -25.58 17.03 -6.79
C PRO A 332 -25.71 16.20 -5.52
N ALA A 333 -25.02 15.06 -5.50
CA ALA A 333 -24.78 14.27 -4.29
C ALA A 333 -23.31 13.84 -4.28
N SER A 334 -22.74 13.69 -3.09
CA SER A 334 -21.36 13.25 -2.95
C SER A 334 -21.15 12.52 -1.65
N GLY A 335 -20.08 11.73 -1.59
CA GLY A 335 -19.64 11.07 -0.39
C GLY A 335 -18.30 10.40 -0.57
N ARG A 336 -17.97 9.52 0.37
CA ARG A 336 -16.69 8.83 0.43
C ARG A 336 -16.90 7.34 0.68
N LEU A 337 -16.16 6.52 -0.05
CA LEU A 337 -16.06 5.08 0.15
C LEU A 337 -14.65 4.77 0.67
N ASP A 338 -14.58 4.16 1.85
CA ASP A 338 -13.36 3.70 2.50
C ASP A 338 -13.67 2.54 3.45
N SER A 339 -12.66 2.02 4.16
CA SER A 339 -12.86 0.90 5.08
C SER A 339 -13.80 1.24 6.26
N ALA A 340 -13.91 2.52 6.65
CA ALA A 340 -14.76 2.96 7.76
C ALA A 340 -16.23 3.15 7.35
N HIS A 341 -16.49 3.66 6.14
CA HIS A 341 -17.84 3.93 5.64
C HIS A 341 -18.41 2.81 4.75
N GLY A 342 -17.58 1.82 4.44
CA GLY A 342 -17.91 0.74 3.51
C GLY A 342 -17.56 1.09 2.06
N TRP A 343 -17.37 0.04 1.26
CA TRP A 343 -16.98 0.15 -0.15
C TRP A 343 -18.17 0.19 -1.12
N ILE A 344 -19.40 0.22 -0.61
CA ILE A 344 -20.61 0.26 -1.43
C ILE A 344 -21.54 1.32 -0.89
N THR A 345 -22.05 2.17 -1.77
CA THR A 345 -23.14 3.10 -1.45
C THR A 345 -24.23 3.06 -2.51
N MET A 346 -25.43 3.52 -2.11
CA MET A 346 -26.61 3.52 -2.94
C MET A 346 -27.20 4.91 -3.03
N ILE A 347 -27.41 5.37 -4.25
CA ILE A 347 -28.10 6.61 -4.58
C ILE A 347 -29.54 6.25 -4.94
N LYS A 348 -30.51 6.83 -4.21
CA LYS A 348 -31.95 6.64 -4.43
C LYS A 348 -32.58 7.97 -4.84
N PRO A 349 -32.63 8.30 -6.14
CA PRO A 349 -33.19 9.57 -6.62
C PRO A 349 -34.62 9.85 -6.15
N GLU A 350 -35.44 8.81 -5.95
CA GLU A 350 -36.83 8.94 -5.48
C GLU A 350 -36.93 9.50 -4.06
N ALA A 351 -35.91 9.27 -3.22
CA ALA A 351 -35.85 9.87 -1.89
C ALA A 351 -35.62 11.39 -1.92
N TRP A 352 -35.27 11.93 -3.09
CA TRP A 352 -35.06 13.37 -3.32
C TRP A 352 -36.26 14.02 -4.00
N CYS A 353 -37.40 13.32 -4.00
CA CYS A 353 -38.66 13.81 -4.51
C CYS A 353 -39.70 13.75 -3.39
N VAL A 354 -40.60 14.73 -3.38
CA VAL A 354 -41.84 14.66 -2.59
C VAL A 354 -42.99 14.60 -3.59
N GLY A 355 -43.82 13.57 -3.45
CA GLY A 355 -45.05 13.41 -4.21
C GLY A 355 -46.21 14.07 -3.47
N TYR A 356 -47.04 14.78 -4.21
CA TYR A 356 -48.31 15.33 -3.76
C TYR A 356 -49.41 14.74 -4.62
N VAL A 357 -50.55 14.42 -4.01
CA VAL A 357 -51.75 13.96 -4.71
C VAL A 357 -52.80 15.06 -4.64
N LEU A 358 -53.17 15.62 -5.78
CA LEU A 358 -54.25 16.59 -5.89
C LEU A 358 -55.53 15.88 -6.37
N ALA A 359 -56.55 15.85 -5.52
CA ALA A 359 -57.87 15.34 -5.88
C ALA A 359 -58.83 16.51 -6.13
N ILE A 360 -59.44 16.56 -7.31
CA ILE A 360 -60.41 17.60 -7.65
C ILE A 360 -61.80 16.99 -7.64
N VAL A 361 -62.65 17.50 -6.76
CA VAL A 361 -63.99 16.97 -6.50
C VAL A 361 -65.03 18.03 -6.84
N PRO A 362 -65.93 17.76 -7.81
CA PRO A 362 -67.03 18.67 -8.06
C PRO A 362 -68.06 18.53 -6.94
N VAL A 363 -68.56 19.66 -6.44
CA VAL A 363 -69.58 19.69 -5.39
C VAL A 363 -70.84 20.43 -5.84
N ASP A 364 -71.95 20.21 -5.14
CA ASP A 364 -73.17 20.99 -5.28
C ASP A 364 -73.12 22.30 -4.45
N GLN A 365 -74.19 23.09 -4.50
CA GLN A 365 -74.31 24.34 -3.72
C GLN A 365 -74.22 24.13 -2.20
N ALA A 366 -74.42 22.90 -1.71
CA ALA A 366 -74.33 22.54 -0.30
C ALA A 366 -72.97 21.91 0.07
N GLY A 367 -71.99 21.93 -0.85
CA GLY A 367 -70.66 21.35 -0.65
C GLY A 367 -70.62 19.82 -0.70
N ARG A 368 -71.68 19.16 -1.21
CA ARG A 368 -71.72 17.70 -1.32
C ARG A 368 -71.12 17.23 -2.64
N PRO A 369 -70.26 16.20 -2.64
CA PRO A 369 -69.70 15.64 -3.87
C PRO A 369 -70.78 15.20 -4.85
N VAL A 370 -70.63 15.58 -6.12
CA VAL A 370 -71.48 15.14 -7.23
C VAL A 370 -70.68 14.28 -8.22
N PRO A 371 -71.32 13.42 -9.02
CA PRO A 371 -70.61 12.67 -10.05
C PRO A 371 -69.97 13.60 -11.08
N ALA A 372 -68.72 13.31 -11.49
CA ALA A 372 -68.01 14.10 -12.50
C ALA A 372 -68.79 14.27 -13.82
N SER A 373 -69.60 13.28 -14.19
CA SER A 373 -70.47 13.34 -15.38
C SER A 373 -71.50 14.46 -15.34
N THR A 374 -71.87 14.95 -14.17
CA THR A 374 -72.80 16.10 -14.03
C THR A 374 -72.15 17.42 -14.43
N ARG A 375 -70.81 17.45 -14.60
CA ARG A 375 -70.00 18.62 -14.93
C ARG A 375 -69.24 18.45 -16.26
N ALA A 376 -69.80 17.70 -17.20
CA ALA A 376 -69.22 17.46 -18.51
C ALA A 376 -69.16 18.77 -19.33
N GLY A 377 -68.09 19.54 -19.16
CA GLY A 377 -67.90 20.87 -19.78
C GLY A 377 -67.13 21.84 -18.89
N ASP A 378 -67.14 21.60 -17.59
CA ASP A 378 -66.33 22.36 -16.64
C ASP A 378 -64.85 21.99 -16.80
N ARG A 379 -63.96 22.95 -16.55
CA ARG A 379 -62.50 22.77 -16.67
C ARG A 379 -61.81 23.17 -15.38
N VAL A 380 -60.85 22.37 -14.95
CA VAL A 380 -59.98 22.72 -13.82
C VAL A 380 -58.55 22.72 -14.29
N GLN A 381 -57.89 23.85 -14.07
CA GLN A 381 -56.48 24.05 -14.36
C GLN A 381 -55.79 24.50 -13.08
N GLY A 382 -54.48 24.35 -12.99
CA GLY A 382 -53.77 24.86 -11.84
C GLY A 382 -52.32 25.13 -12.13
N VAL A 383 -51.70 25.85 -11.20
CA VAL A 383 -50.28 26.17 -11.22
C VAL A 383 -49.71 25.88 -9.84
N LEU A 384 -48.61 25.15 -9.84
CA LEU A 384 -47.81 24.85 -8.66
C LEU A 384 -46.53 25.68 -8.73
N ASN A 385 -46.36 26.59 -7.79
CA ASN A 385 -45.18 27.45 -7.70
C ASN A 385 -44.36 27.03 -6.48
N PHE A 386 -43.14 26.55 -6.72
CA PHE A 386 -42.20 26.14 -5.69
C PHE A 386 -40.96 27.04 -5.71
N THR A 387 -40.62 27.62 -4.58
CA THR A 387 -39.44 28.48 -4.43
C THR A 387 -38.53 27.94 -3.33
N ALA A 388 -37.24 27.81 -3.62
CA ALA A 388 -36.24 27.38 -2.65
C ALA A 388 -34.85 27.92 -3.01
N PRO A 389 -33.92 28.05 -2.05
CA PRO A 389 -32.56 28.55 -2.33
C PRO A 389 -31.78 27.71 -3.34
N TYR A 390 -32.08 26.42 -3.44
CA TYR A 390 -31.41 25.46 -4.35
C TYR A 390 -32.08 25.32 -5.73
N VAL A 391 -33.20 26.03 -5.97
CA VAL A 391 -33.84 26.06 -7.28
C VAL A 391 -33.15 27.11 -8.15
N ALA A 392 -32.61 26.69 -9.29
CA ALA A 392 -32.03 27.62 -10.26
C ALA A 392 -33.09 28.65 -10.73
N GLY A 393 -32.79 29.94 -10.55
CA GLY A 393 -33.73 31.04 -10.85
C GLY A 393 -34.80 31.27 -9.77
N GLY A 394 -34.78 30.52 -8.67
CA GLY A 394 -35.59 30.75 -7.47
C GLY A 394 -37.07 30.34 -7.58
N LEU A 395 -37.56 29.92 -8.74
CA LEU A 395 -38.96 29.52 -8.95
C LEU A 395 -39.08 28.35 -9.94
N LEU A 396 -39.67 27.25 -9.48
CA LEU A 396 -40.23 26.20 -10.33
C LEU A 396 -41.74 26.44 -10.45
N SER A 397 -42.23 26.54 -11.67
CA SER A 397 -43.65 26.69 -11.95
C SER A 397 -44.10 25.57 -12.88
N THR A 398 -45.08 24.79 -12.43
CA THR A 398 -45.67 23.68 -13.18
C THR A 398 -47.17 23.94 -13.32
N ALA A 399 -47.63 24.11 -14.55
CA ALA A 399 -49.06 24.17 -14.84
C ALA A 399 -49.61 22.76 -15.13
N PHE A 400 -50.86 22.52 -14.77
CA PHE A 400 -51.56 21.27 -15.06
C PHE A 400 -53.02 21.53 -15.46
N ASP A 401 -53.55 20.63 -16.27
CA ASP A 401 -54.97 20.50 -16.58
C ASP A 401 -55.47 19.22 -15.92
N ALA A 402 -56.54 19.29 -15.16
CA ALA A 402 -57.00 18.18 -14.35
C ALA A 402 -58.47 17.84 -14.62
N GLU A 403 -58.77 16.55 -14.52
CA GLU A 403 -60.11 16.01 -14.69
C GLU A 403 -60.77 15.75 -13.33
N TYR A 404 -62.07 16.01 -13.23
CA TYR A 404 -62.83 15.71 -12.01
C TYR A 404 -62.78 14.22 -11.67
N GLY A 405 -62.48 13.91 -10.41
CA GLY A 405 -62.44 12.54 -9.90
C GLY A 405 -61.21 11.73 -10.32
N ARG A 406 -60.27 12.31 -11.07
CA ARG A 406 -58.96 11.72 -11.37
C ARG A 406 -57.90 12.43 -10.54
N PRO A 407 -57.25 11.75 -9.58
CA PRO A 407 -56.16 12.34 -8.83
C PRO A 407 -54.97 12.65 -9.74
N GLU A 408 -54.39 13.84 -9.56
CA GLU A 408 -53.16 14.25 -10.24
C GLU A 408 -51.96 14.08 -9.31
N SER A 409 -50.93 13.39 -9.79
CA SER A 409 -49.67 13.22 -9.06
C SER A 409 -48.71 14.34 -9.44
N LEU A 410 -48.38 15.18 -8.46
CA LEU A 410 -47.44 16.27 -8.60
C LEU A 410 -46.16 15.86 -7.88
N VAL A 411 -45.02 15.93 -8.55
CA VAL A 411 -43.72 15.60 -7.94
C VAL A 411 -42.90 16.88 -7.85
N LEU A 412 -42.19 17.06 -6.75
CA LEU A 412 -41.31 18.21 -6.51
C LEU A 412 -39.94 17.79 -5.96
N PRO A 413 -38.89 18.56 -6.25
CA PRO A 413 -37.56 18.25 -5.74
C PRO A 413 -37.49 18.51 -4.24
N ARG A 414 -36.83 17.58 -3.55
CA ARG A 414 -36.41 17.70 -2.15
C ARG A 414 -34.92 17.43 -2.09
N TYR A 415 -34.15 18.50 -1.98
CA TYR A 415 -32.71 18.37 -1.83
C TYR A 415 -32.38 17.72 -0.48
N PRO A 416 -31.48 16.72 -0.44
CA PRO A 416 -30.95 16.19 0.81
C PRO A 416 -30.35 17.32 1.65
N ASP A 417 -30.58 17.27 2.96
CA ASP A 417 -29.98 18.17 3.95
C ASP A 417 -30.29 19.67 3.77
N GLN A 418 -31.28 20.01 2.94
CA GLN A 418 -31.76 21.38 2.76
C GLN A 418 -33.19 21.52 3.30
N PRO A 419 -33.56 22.68 3.84
CA PRO A 419 -34.94 22.92 4.28
C PRO A 419 -35.92 22.85 3.10
N PHE A 420 -37.14 22.41 3.37
CA PHE A 420 -38.21 22.45 2.38
C PHE A 420 -38.52 23.91 1.99
N GLY A 421 -38.76 24.13 0.69
CA GLY A 421 -39.04 25.46 0.14
C GLY A 421 -40.48 25.93 0.38
N ASP A 422 -40.83 27.08 -0.18
CA ASP A 422 -42.20 27.57 -0.18
C ASP A 422 -42.96 27.02 -1.40
N LEU A 423 -43.98 26.21 -1.12
CA LEU A 423 -44.86 25.64 -2.10
C LEU A 423 -46.22 26.32 -2.07
N VAL A 424 -46.65 26.89 -3.20
CA VAL A 424 -47.98 27.50 -3.36
C VAL A 424 -48.71 26.82 -4.51
N LEU A 425 -49.81 26.15 -4.19
CA LEU A 425 -50.75 25.62 -5.17
C LEU A 425 -51.81 26.68 -5.47
N THR A 426 -52.08 26.94 -6.74
CA THR A 426 -53.23 27.72 -7.20
C THR A 426 -54.06 26.88 -8.15
N VAL A 427 -55.36 26.77 -7.88
CA VAL A 427 -56.32 26.03 -8.70
C VAL A 427 -57.33 27.02 -9.26
N PHE A 428 -57.59 26.90 -10.55
CA PHE A 428 -58.56 27.67 -11.32
C PHE A 428 -59.65 26.72 -11.81
N ALA A 429 -60.91 27.00 -11.50
CA ALA A 429 -62.04 26.22 -12.00
C ALA A 429 -62.94 27.11 -12.86
N THR A 430 -63.28 26.63 -14.06
CA THR A 430 -64.32 27.22 -14.89
C THR A 430 -65.55 26.32 -14.83
N CYS A 431 -66.57 26.75 -14.10
CA CYS A 431 -67.82 26.03 -13.90
C CYS A 431 -68.97 26.77 -14.56
N GLY A 432 -69.67 26.16 -15.53
CA GLY A 432 -70.78 26.81 -16.23
C GLY A 432 -70.44 28.14 -16.90
N GLY A 433 -69.17 28.36 -17.25
CA GLY A 433 -68.66 29.61 -17.82
C GLY A 433 -68.20 30.66 -16.79
N VAL A 434 -68.32 30.39 -15.48
CA VAL A 434 -67.81 31.25 -14.41
C VAL A 434 -66.44 30.75 -13.97
N LEU A 435 -65.44 31.64 -13.98
CA LEU A 435 -64.08 31.35 -13.52
C LEU A 435 -63.93 31.75 -12.05
N GLY A 436 -63.50 30.81 -11.21
CA GLY A 436 -62.99 31.12 -9.88
C GLY A 436 -61.61 30.49 -9.63
N GLN A 437 -60.99 30.89 -8.53
CA GLN A 437 -59.64 30.48 -8.17
C GLN A 437 -59.46 30.43 -6.67
N ALA A 438 -58.56 29.55 -6.22
CA ALA A 438 -58.06 29.51 -4.86
C ALA A 438 -56.57 29.20 -4.84
N SER A 439 -55.86 29.79 -3.86
CA SER A 439 -54.44 29.57 -3.65
C SER A 439 -54.17 29.14 -2.21
N ARG A 440 -53.24 28.22 -2.03
CA ARG A 440 -52.85 27.71 -0.72
C ARG A 440 -51.36 27.40 -0.65
N ARG A 441 -50.73 27.77 0.46
CA ARG A 441 -49.37 27.33 0.79
C ARG A 441 -49.43 25.91 1.36
N LEU A 442 -48.60 25.03 0.83
CA LEU A 442 -48.50 23.63 1.24
C LEU A 442 -47.20 23.43 2.02
N GLY A 443 -47.28 22.71 3.14
CA GLY A 443 -46.14 22.21 3.88
C GLY A 443 -45.65 20.87 3.32
N GLU A 444 -44.49 20.41 3.81
CA GLU A 444 -43.90 19.12 3.44
C GLU A 444 -44.84 17.93 3.74
N ASP A 445 -45.63 18.04 4.80
CA ASP A 445 -46.55 16.99 5.25
C ASP A 445 -47.94 17.05 4.58
N ASP A 446 -48.21 18.05 3.73
CA ASP A 446 -49.48 18.22 3.02
C ASP A 446 -49.56 17.33 1.75
N VAL A 447 -49.20 16.06 1.90
CA VAL A 447 -49.03 15.06 0.81
C VAL A 447 -50.32 14.88 -0.01
N VAL A 448 -51.50 15.09 0.58
CA VAL A 448 -52.77 15.02 -0.14
C VAL A 448 -53.50 16.36 -0.04
N VAL A 449 -53.90 16.89 -1.19
CA VAL A 449 -54.65 18.13 -1.32
C VAL A 449 -55.96 17.83 -2.02
N THR A 450 -57.07 18.35 -1.50
CA THR A 450 -58.38 18.27 -2.13
C THR A 450 -58.84 19.65 -2.54
N ALA A 451 -59.22 19.80 -3.81
CA ALA A 451 -59.88 20.99 -4.33
C ALA A 451 -61.37 20.69 -4.54
N LEU A 452 -62.24 21.40 -3.82
CA LEU A 452 -63.69 21.34 -4.02
C LEU A 452 -64.07 22.43 -5.01
N ALA A 453 -64.73 22.07 -6.11
CA ALA A 453 -65.16 23.03 -7.13
C ALA A 453 -66.68 23.17 -7.12
N HIS A 454 -67.15 24.38 -6.82
CA HIS A 454 -68.57 24.71 -6.66
C HIS A 454 -69.22 25.10 -8.00
N PRO A 455 -70.57 25.05 -8.12
CA PRO A 455 -71.27 25.39 -9.36
C PRO A 455 -71.14 26.83 -9.84
N ASP A 456 -70.86 27.75 -8.93
CA ASP A 456 -70.64 29.16 -9.20
C ASP A 456 -69.17 29.50 -9.51
N GLY A 457 -68.30 28.49 -9.58
CA GLY A 457 -66.87 28.65 -9.86
C GLY A 457 -66.00 28.82 -8.62
N GLU A 458 -66.57 28.91 -7.41
CA GLU A 458 -65.78 28.94 -6.18
C GLU A 458 -64.94 27.67 -6.02
N VAL A 459 -63.72 27.82 -5.49
CA VAL A 459 -62.79 26.72 -5.23
C VAL A 459 -62.37 26.75 -3.77
N GLU A 460 -62.46 25.62 -3.08
CA GLU A 460 -61.93 25.46 -1.72
C GLU A 460 -60.76 24.47 -1.73
N LEU A 461 -59.67 24.78 -1.02
CA LEU A 461 -58.48 23.92 -0.95
C LEU A 461 -58.27 23.41 0.48
N HIS A 462 -58.29 22.09 0.65
CA HIS A 462 -58.06 21.40 1.92
C HIS A 462 -56.83 20.50 1.84
N THR A 463 -56.13 20.34 2.96
CA THR A 463 -54.99 19.42 3.09
C THR A 463 -55.24 18.36 4.16
N THR A 464 -54.37 17.36 4.22
CA THR A 464 -54.40 16.29 5.23
C THR A 464 -54.34 16.77 6.68
N ALA A 465 -53.77 17.95 6.94
CA ALA A 465 -53.70 18.51 8.29
C ALA A 465 -55.04 19.07 8.80
N GLU A 466 -56.00 19.31 7.90
CA GLU A 466 -57.28 19.91 8.25
C GLU A 466 -58.39 18.87 8.39
N SER A 467 -59.19 19.01 9.45
CA SER A 467 -60.47 18.31 9.54
C SER A 467 -61.43 18.90 8.51
N LEU A 468 -61.86 18.09 7.55
CA LEU A 468 -62.97 18.46 6.68
C LEU A 468 -64.25 18.72 7.52
N PRO A 469 -65.12 19.65 7.10
CA PRO A 469 -66.39 19.89 7.75
C PRO A 469 -67.25 18.62 7.82
N GLU A 470 -67.98 18.40 8.93
CA GLU A 470 -68.74 17.15 9.19
C GLU A 470 -69.80 16.82 8.11
N THR A 471 -70.26 17.83 7.37
CA THR A 471 -71.17 17.67 6.21
C THR A 471 -70.54 16.87 5.06
N ALA A 472 -69.22 16.68 5.08
CA ALA A 472 -68.42 15.98 4.11
C ALA A 472 -67.93 14.58 4.59
N SER A 473 -68.69 13.88 5.44
CA SER A 473 -68.31 12.56 5.99
C SER A 473 -67.89 11.50 4.94
N GLY A 474 -68.39 11.61 3.71
CA GLY A 474 -67.95 10.78 2.57
C GLY A 474 -66.53 11.12 2.05
N LEU A 475 -66.14 12.40 2.08
CA LEU A 475 -64.83 12.88 1.64
C LEU A 475 -63.71 12.49 2.60
N SER A 476 -63.98 12.43 3.91
CA SER A 476 -63.00 11.96 4.90
C SER A 476 -62.53 10.53 4.60
N LYS A 477 -63.46 9.62 4.26
CA LYS A 477 -63.10 8.24 3.84
C LYS A 477 -62.32 8.18 2.54
N LEU A 478 -62.61 9.08 1.60
CA LEU A 478 -61.88 9.18 0.33
C LEU A 478 -60.45 9.67 0.58
N LEU A 479 -60.27 10.70 1.41
CA LEU A 479 -58.97 11.24 1.79
C LEU A 479 -58.10 10.22 2.52
N THR A 480 -58.67 9.44 3.44
CA THR A 480 -57.91 8.36 4.10
C THR A 480 -57.42 7.34 3.09
N ARG A 481 -58.27 6.89 2.16
CA ARG A 481 -57.87 5.94 1.11
C ARG A 481 -56.80 6.51 0.17
N LEU A 482 -56.93 7.78 -0.22
CA LEU A 482 -55.92 8.46 -1.04
C LEU A 482 -54.60 8.65 -0.30
N GLY A 483 -54.64 8.96 0.99
CA GLY A 483 -53.47 9.08 1.85
C GLY A 483 -52.76 7.75 2.10
N ASP A 484 -53.50 6.63 2.12
CA ASP A 484 -52.91 5.30 2.19
C ASP A 484 -52.28 4.88 0.85
N LEU A 485 -52.90 5.28 -0.28
CA LEU A 485 -52.33 5.08 -1.62
C LEU A 485 -51.10 5.93 -1.90
N ALA A 486 -51.01 7.13 -1.32
CA ALA A 486 -49.84 8.01 -1.49
C ALA A 486 -48.64 7.58 -0.63
N ARG A 487 -48.86 6.76 0.41
CA ARG A 487 -47.83 6.32 1.36
C ARG A 487 -47.31 4.91 1.09
N GLY A 488 -48.01 4.11 0.29
CA GLY A 488 -47.56 2.80 -0.19
C GLY A 488 -46.84 2.93 -1.51
#